data_AF-A0A948F056-F1
#
_entry.id   AF-A0A948F056-F1
#
_cell.length_a   1.000
_cell.length_b   1.000
_cell.length_c   1.000
_cell.angle_alpha   90.00
_cell.angle_beta   90.00
_cell.angle_gamma   90.00
#
_symmetry.space_group_name_H-M   'P 1'
#
loop_
_entity.id
_entity.type
_entity.pdbx_description
1 polymer ?
#
loop_
_entity_poly.entity_id
_entity_poly.type
_entity_poly.pdbx_seq_one_letter_code
_entity_poly.pdbx_strand_id
1 'polypeptide(L)'
;MIKKELINVILSAILIFAIGLVSGFSLGYFRSAQTAFPKMTEVADLNPGIATIRFLKFENGLLKGEIAGQKSRLAYSPEGVLDLKPGQSFEIPAAGITLYQYYSVRDLPEGTQFIASKSGKYYYSVLNPKAFGITPKNRLHFKTEEEAEKMGYLAPK
;
A
#
# COMPACT_ATOMS: atom_id res chain seq x y z
N MET A 1 61.34 -1.42 -25.55
CA MET A 1 60.48 -2.57 -25.19
C MET A 1 59.44 -2.25 -24.12
N ILE A 2 59.78 -1.41 -23.11
CA ILE A 2 58.94 -1.04 -21.96
C ILE A 2 57.56 -0.43 -22.31
N LYS A 3 57.42 0.31 -23.42
CA LYS A 3 56.14 0.95 -23.80
C LYS A 3 55.00 -0.04 -24.11
N LYS A 4 55.30 -1.22 -24.66
CA LYS A 4 54.26 -2.21 -25.01
C LYS A 4 53.67 -2.90 -23.78
N GLU A 5 54.52 -3.24 -22.81
CA GLU A 5 54.05 -3.85 -21.56
C GLU A 5 53.19 -2.88 -20.74
N LEU A 6 53.60 -1.61 -20.67
CA LEU A 6 52.82 -0.58 -19.97
C LEU A 6 51.42 -0.40 -20.61
N ILE A 7 51.33 -0.42 -21.95
CA ILE A 7 50.05 -0.33 -22.66
C ILE A 7 49.17 -1.55 -22.35
N ASN A 8 49.73 -2.76 -22.33
CA ASN A 8 48.98 -3.98 -22.02
C ASN A 8 48.43 -3.98 -20.58
N VAL A 9 49.20 -3.46 -19.62
CA VAL A 9 48.76 -3.32 -18.22
C VAL A 9 47.60 -2.34 -18.11
N ILE A 10 47.68 -1.19 -18.79
CA ILE A 10 46.61 -0.19 -18.79
C ILE A 10 45.32 -0.76 -19.42
N LEU A 11 45.42 -1.45 -20.56
CA LEU A 11 44.27 -2.08 -21.21
C LEU A 11 43.62 -3.15 -20.33
N SER A 12 44.43 -3.95 -19.63
CA SER A 12 43.94 -4.96 -18.69
C SER A 12 43.19 -4.33 -17.51
N ALA A 13 43.71 -3.24 -16.95
CA ALA A 13 43.07 -2.52 -15.85
C ALA A 13 41.71 -1.92 -16.26
N ILE A 14 41.61 -1.34 -17.47
CA ILE A 14 40.36 -0.81 -18.02
C ILE A 14 39.33 -1.92 -18.22
N LEU A 15 39.75 -3.08 -18.74
CA LEU A 15 38.87 -4.22 -18.96
C LEU A 15 38.31 -4.76 -17.65
N ILE A 16 39.16 -4.92 -16.62
CA ILE A 16 38.74 -5.36 -15.28
C ILE A 16 37.72 -4.38 -14.70
N PHE A 17 37.97 -3.07 -14.83
CA PHE A 17 37.06 -2.05 -14.34
C PHE A 17 35.70 -2.07 -15.06
N ALA A 18 35.71 -2.22 -16.39
CA ALA A 18 34.48 -2.33 -17.18
C ALA A 18 33.66 -3.57 -16.80
N ILE A 19 34.30 -4.73 -16.60
CA ILE A 19 33.62 -5.95 -16.14
C ILE A 19 33.03 -5.73 -14.74
N GLY A 20 33.76 -5.07 -13.84
CA GLY A 20 33.27 -4.70 -12.50
C GLY A 20 32.03 -3.82 -12.55
N LEU A 21 32.01 -2.81 -13.43
CA LEU A 21 30.85 -1.92 -13.60
C LEU A 21 29.64 -2.66 -14.16
N VAL A 22 29.82 -3.48 -15.21
CA VAL A 22 28.73 -4.24 -15.84
C VAL A 22 28.15 -5.28 -14.88
N SER A 23 29.00 -6.01 -14.15
CA SER A 23 28.57 -6.99 -13.16
C SER A 23 27.88 -6.36 -11.96
N GLY A 24 28.39 -5.23 -11.46
CA GLY A 24 27.77 -4.45 -10.38
C GLY A 24 26.39 -3.91 -10.77
N PHE A 25 26.26 -3.34 -11.98
CA PHE A 25 24.99 -2.87 -12.52
C PHE A 25 23.98 -4.02 -12.68
N SER A 26 24.44 -5.16 -13.21
CA SER A 26 23.60 -6.34 -13.40
C SER A 26 23.12 -6.90 -12.06
N LEU A 27 23.99 -7.05 -11.06
CA LEU A 27 23.60 -7.50 -9.72
C LEU A 27 22.60 -6.55 -9.06
N GLY A 28 22.78 -5.23 -9.21
CA GLY A 28 21.84 -4.23 -8.70
C GLY A 28 20.46 -4.33 -9.35
N TYR A 29 20.43 -4.58 -10.66
CA TYR A 29 19.19 -4.79 -11.41
C TYR A 29 18.47 -6.08 -10.99
N PHE A 30 19.21 -7.20 -10.86
CA PHE A 30 18.63 -8.48 -10.45
C PHE A 30 18.18 -8.49 -8.98
N ARG A 31 18.89 -7.81 -8.07
CA ARG A 31 18.46 -7.68 -6.67
C ARG A 31 17.19 -6.83 -6.54
N SER A 32 17.07 -5.77 -7.33
CA SER A 32 15.84 -4.97 -7.38
C SER A 32 14.66 -5.73 -7.98
N ALA A 33 14.91 -6.71 -8.86
CA ALA A 33 13.89 -7.57 -9.45
C ALA A 33 13.45 -8.74 -8.54
N GLN A 34 14.12 -8.97 -7.41
CA GLN A 34 13.81 -10.07 -6.46
C GLN A 34 13.37 -9.56 -5.08
N THR A 35 12.59 -8.48 -5.03
CA THR A 35 11.68 -8.33 -3.89
C THR A 35 10.69 -9.49 -3.94
N ALA A 36 10.95 -10.51 -3.13
CA ALA A 36 10.06 -11.65 -2.99
C ALA A 36 8.70 -11.13 -2.53
N PHE A 37 7.75 -11.04 -3.47
CA PHE A 37 6.39 -10.68 -3.15
C PHE A 37 5.86 -11.68 -2.13
N PRO A 38 5.11 -11.22 -1.10
CA PRO A 38 4.47 -12.14 -0.17
C PRO A 38 3.62 -13.12 -0.98
N LYS A 39 3.70 -14.41 -0.63
CA LYS A 39 2.96 -15.48 -1.29
C LYS A 39 1.46 -15.16 -1.21
N MET A 40 0.88 -14.66 -2.30
CA MET A 40 -0.54 -14.39 -2.37
C MET A 40 -1.28 -15.72 -2.39
N THR A 41 -2.13 -15.94 -1.39
CA THR A 41 -2.98 -17.13 -1.32
C THR A 41 -4.33 -16.75 -1.91
N GLU A 42 -4.77 -17.48 -2.92
CA GLU A 42 -6.10 -17.32 -3.48
C GLU A 42 -7.13 -17.73 -2.43
N VAL A 43 -8.01 -16.82 -2.05
CA VAL A 43 -9.13 -17.08 -1.15
C VAL A 43 -10.38 -17.10 -2.00
N ALA A 44 -11.14 -18.19 -1.94
CA ALA A 44 -12.40 -18.30 -2.66
C ALA A 44 -13.34 -17.15 -2.26
N ASP A 45 -13.97 -16.53 -3.27
CA ASP A 45 -14.91 -15.43 -3.05
C ASP A 45 -16.16 -15.95 -2.33
N LEU A 46 -16.33 -15.54 -1.07
CA LEU A 46 -17.41 -16.04 -0.20
C LEU A 46 -18.73 -15.30 -0.42
N ASN A 47 -18.78 -14.24 -1.24
CA ASN A 47 -20.00 -13.43 -1.33
C ASN A 47 -20.16 -12.71 -2.69
N PRO A 48 -20.98 -13.23 -3.62
CA PRO A 48 -21.11 -12.68 -4.98
C PRO A 48 -21.77 -11.28 -5.04
N GLY A 49 -22.31 -10.80 -3.92
CA GLY A 49 -22.88 -9.46 -3.79
C GLY A 49 -21.86 -8.37 -3.45
N ILE A 50 -20.62 -8.73 -3.09
CA ILE A 50 -19.58 -7.78 -2.72
C ILE A 50 -18.72 -7.47 -3.94
N ALA A 51 -18.34 -6.20 -4.09
CA ALA A 51 -17.42 -5.82 -5.15
C ALA A 51 -16.01 -6.35 -4.84
N THR A 52 -15.54 -7.29 -5.66
CA THR A 52 -14.25 -7.97 -5.45
C THR A 52 -13.25 -7.52 -6.49
N ILE A 53 -12.12 -6.98 -6.05
CA ILE A 53 -10.98 -6.66 -6.92
C ILE A 53 -10.03 -7.85 -6.87
N ARG A 54 -9.85 -8.52 -8.01
CA ARG A 54 -8.95 -9.66 -8.17
C ARG A 54 -7.63 -9.18 -8.76
N PHE A 55 -6.55 -9.40 -8.04
CA PHE A 55 -5.21 -9.20 -8.58
C PHE A 55 -4.76 -10.49 -9.25
N LEU A 56 -4.60 -10.46 -10.58
CA LEU A 56 -4.39 -11.66 -11.38
C LEU A 56 -2.90 -11.96 -11.55
N LYS A 57 -2.13 -10.96 -11.99
CA LYS A 57 -0.70 -11.14 -12.28
C LYS A 57 0.09 -9.86 -12.21
N PHE A 58 1.39 -10.03 -12.03
CA PHE A 58 2.38 -8.99 -12.11
C PHE A 58 3.33 -9.29 -13.26
N GLU A 59 3.42 -8.40 -14.25
CA GLU A 59 4.23 -8.63 -15.45
C GLU A 59 4.71 -7.29 -16.00
N ASN A 60 5.99 -7.19 -16.39
CA ASN A 60 6.59 -5.98 -16.96
C ASN A 60 6.41 -4.71 -16.10
N GLY A 61 6.44 -4.85 -14.77
CA GLY A 61 6.25 -3.73 -13.85
C GLY A 61 4.80 -3.23 -13.76
N LEU A 62 3.83 -3.98 -14.28
CA LEU A 62 2.40 -3.68 -14.21
C LEU A 62 1.69 -4.71 -13.33
N LEU A 63 0.88 -4.23 -12.39
CA LEU A 63 -0.09 -5.04 -11.68
C LEU A 63 -1.36 -5.09 -12.52
N LYS A 64 -1.78 -6.30 -12.89
CA LYS A 64 -2.98 -6.55 -13.68
C LYS A 64 -4.03 -7.22 -12.80
N GLY A 65 -5.26 -6.77 -12.95
CA GLY A 65 -6.39 -7.33 -12.21
C GLY A 65 -7.69 -7.16 -12.94
N GLU A 66 -8.75 -7.66 -12.33
CA GLU A 66 -10.13 -7.50 -12.78
C GLU A 66 -11.04 -7.18 -11.60
N ILE A 67 -12.18 -6.57 -11.88
CA ILE A 67 -13.25 -6.43 -10.88
C ILE A 67 -14.38 -7.41 -11.19
N ALA A 68 -14.82 -8.12 -10.16
CA ALA A 68 -16.01 -8.95 -10.18
C ALA A 68 -17.10 -8.32 -9.29
N GLY A 69 -18.37 -8.54 -9.64
CA GLY A 69 -19.51 -8.10 -8.84
C GLY A 69 -19.97 -6.68 -9.19
N GLN A 70 -19.77 -5.72 -8.29
CA GLN A 70 -20.30 -4.35 -8.41
C GLN A 70 -19.25 -3.34 -8.90
N LYS A 71 -19.70 -2.12 -9.25
CA LYS A 71 -18.83 -0.99 -9.59
C LYS A 71 -18.02 -0.58 -8.35
N SER A 72 -16.71 -0.42 -8.49
CA SER A 72 -15.83 0.07 -7.41
C SER A 72 -14.87 1.12 -7.90
N ARG A 73 -14.30 1.86 -6.94
CA ARG A 73 -13.20 2.77 -7.16
C ARG A 73 -11.94 2.21 -6.51
N LEU A 74 -10.88 2.04 -7.29
CA LEU A 74 -9.57 1.61 -6.82
C LEU A 74 -8.63 2.81 -6.76
N ALA A 75 -8.30 3.28 -5.56
CA ALA A 75 -7.23 4.24 -5.35
C ALA A 75 -5.93 3.48 -5.05
N TYR A 76 -4.89 3.69 -5.87
CA TYR A 76 -3.62 2.96 -5.78
C TYR A 76 -2.39 3.88 -5.64
N SER A 77 -2.57 5.19 -5.83
CA SER A 77 -1.62 6.24 -5.46
C SER A 77 -2.41 7.52 -5.07
N PRO A 78 -1.77 8.57 -4.53
CA PRO A 78 -2.48 9.80 -4.15
C PRO A 78 -3.25 10.45 -5.31
N GLU A 79 -2.72 10.35 -6.53
CA GLU A 79 -3.31 10.85 -7.77
C GLU A 79 -3.96 9.73 -8.61
N GLY A 80 -3.63 8.47 -8.32
CA GLY A 80 -4.02 7.29 -9.09
C GLY A 80 -5.32 6.69 -8.59
N VAL A 81 -6.42 7.01 -9.29
CA VAL A 81 -7.76 6.48 -8.99
C VAL A 81 -8.39 5.92 -10.26
N LEU A 82 -8.87 4.68 -10.20
CA LEU A 82 -9.61 4.02 -11.27
C LEU A 82 -11.05 3.77 -10.87
N ASP A 83 -11.99 4.20 -11.70
CA ASP A 83 -13.40 3.81 -11.62
C ASP A 83 -13.61 2.54 -12.45
N LEU A 84 -13.81 1.42 -11.78
CA LEU A 84 -13.90 0.08 -12.37
C LEU A 84 -15.36 -0.38 -12.48
N LYS A 85 -15.77 -0.81 -13.67
CA LYS A 85 -17.08 -1.43 -13.92
C LYS A 85 -16.97 -2.96 -13.82
N PRO A 86 -18.03 -3.66 -13.42
CA PRO A 86 -18.03 -5.13 -13.36
C PRO A 86 -17.49 -5.79 -14.64
N GLY A 87 -16.58 -6.75 -14.50
CA GLY A 87 -15.94 -7.45 -15.61
C GLY A 87 -14.82 -6.67 -16.31
N GLN A 88 -14.49 -5.46 -15.84
CA GLN A 88 -13.41 -4.67 -16.40
C GLN A 88 -12.05 -5.11 -15.84
N SER A 89 -11.10 -5.38 -16.73
CA SER A 89 -9.69 -5.55 -16.37
C SER A 89 -9.00 -4.19 -16.23
N PHE A 90 -8.01 -4.12 -15.34
CA PHE A 90 -7.17 -2.94 -15.15
C PHE A 90 -5.69 -3.31 -15.14
N GLU A 91 -4.86 -2.34 -15.48
CA GLU A 91 -3.41 -2.42 -15.39
C GLU A 91 -2.90 -1.13 -14.72
N ILE A 92 -2.11 -1.27 -13.66
CA ILE A 92 -1.53 -0.13 -12.94
C ILE A 92 0.00 -0.29 -12.79
N PRO A 93 0.79 0.78 -12.92
CA PRO A 93 2.23 0.74 -12.67
C PRO A 93 2.53 0.33 -11.25
N ALA A 94 3.23 -0.79 -11.09
CA ALA A 94 3.63 -1.32 -9.79
C ALA A 94 4.50 -0.38 -8.99
N ALA A 95 5.42 0.32 -9.67
CA ALA A 95 6.36 1.25 -9.06
C ALA A 95 5.65 2.45 -8.41
N GLY A 96 4.40 2.72 -8.78
CA GLY A 96 3.55 3.78 -8.20
C GLY A 96 2.57 3.29 -7.14
N ILE A 97 2.47 1.98 -6.90
CA ILE A 97 1.57 1.44 -5.88
C ILE A 97 2.20 1.71 -4.52
N THR A 98 1.70 2.73 -3.84
CA THR A 98 2.00 2.93 -2.43
C THR A 98 0.86 2.32 -1.64
N LEU A 99 1.13 1.19 -0.98
CA LEU A 99 0.19 0.58 -0.05
C LEU A 99 0.05 1.46 1.18
N TYR A 100 -0.76 2.50 1.09
CA TYR A 100 -1.23 3.22 2.26
C TYR A 100 -2.29 2.35 2.92
N GLN A 101 -2.10 2.06 4.21
CA GLN A 101 -3.23 1.66 5.02
C GLN A 101 -4.13 2.89 5.18
N TYR A 102 -5.07 3.05 4.25
CA TYR A 102 -6.02 4.15 4.28
C TYR A 102 -7.11 3.84 5.29
N TYR A 103 -6.83 4.26 6.51
CA TYR A 103 -7.66 4.11 7.68
C TYR A 103 -8.53 5.35 7.84
N SER A 104 -9.77 5.30 7.34
CA SER A 104 -10.73 6.41 7.46
C SER A 104 -12.01 5.94 8.13
N VAL A 105 -12.36 6.59 9.25
CA VAL A 105 -13.65 6.41 9.92
C VAL A 105 -14.64 7.15 9.03
N ARG A 106 -15.53 6.41 8.37
CA ARG A 106 -16.57 6.99 7.52
C ARG A 106 -17.66 7.67 8.36
N ASP A 107 -18.37 8.60 7.73
CA ASP A 107 -19.57 9.26 8.29
C ASP A 107 -19.30 10.05 9.58
N LEU A 108 -18.24 10.86 9.57
CA LEU A 108 -17.92 11.76 10.69
C LEU A 108 -18.63 13.11 10.53
N PRO A 109 -19.34 13.60 11.56
CA PRO A 109 -19.77 14.99 11.64
C PRO A 109 -18.58 15.95 11.57
N GLU A 110 -18.80 17.15 11.04
CA GLU A 110 -17.77 18.15 10.86
C GLU A 110 -17.08 18.52 12.19
N GLY A 111 -15.74 18.52 12.17
CA GLY A 111 -14.92 18.83 13.33
C GLY A 111 -14.76 17.69 14.34
N THR A 112 -15.23 16.47 14.05
CA THR A 112 -14.99 15.32 14.92
C THR A 112 -13.51 14.92 14.87
N GLN A 113 -12.86 14.88 16.03
CA GLN A 113 -11.46 14.44 16.17
C GLN A 113 -11.34 13.13 16.95
N PHE A 114 -12.33 12.82 17.79
CA PHE A 114 -12.33 11.63 18.64
C PHE A 114 -13.65 10.89 18.54
N ILE A 115 -13.60 9.57 18.69
CA ILE A 115 -14.76 8.72 18.77
C ILE A 115 -14.64 7.71 19.90
N ALA A 116 -15.76 7.37 20.51
CA ALA A 116 -15.86 6.27 21.47
C ALA A 116 -16.99 5.33 21.09
N SER A 117 -16.96 4.11 21.63
CA SER A 117 -18.11 3.20 21.57
C SER A 117 -19.06 3.52 22.71
N LYS A 118 -20.38 3.52 22.46
CA LYS A 118 -21.42 3.63 23.50
C LYS A 118 -21.28 2.60 24.62
N SER A 119 -20.70 1.43 24.32
CA SER A 119 -20.45 0.35 25.29
C SER A 119 -19.00 0.31 25.79
N GLY A 120 -18.12 1.13 25.22
CA GLY A 120 -16.70 1.14 25.55
C GLY A 120 -16.39 2.08 26.70
N LYS A 121 -15.18 1.96 27.25
CA LYS A 121 -14.65 2.89 28.26
C LYS A 121 -13.70 3.93 27.67
N TYR A 122 -13.16 3.66 26.48
CA TYR A 122 -12.10 4.47 25.90
C TYR A 122 -12.61 5.27 24.70
N TYR A 123 -12.10 6.49 24.56
CA TYR A 123 -12.17 7.23 23.32
C TYR A 123 -10.90 7.00 22.50
N TYR A 124 -10.98 7.24 21.20
CA TYR A 124 -9.87 7.09 20.26
C TYR A 124 -9.89 8.25 19.29
N SER A 125 -8.74 8.74 18.86
CA SER A 125 -8.68 9.64 17.71
C SER A 125 -9.30 8.97 16.49
N VAL A 126 -9.95 9.74 15.61
CA VAL A 126 -10.49 9.26 14.32
C VAL A 126 -9.44 8.62 13.42
N LEU A 127 -8.15 8.87 13.68
CA LEU A 127 -7.03 8.27 12.96
C LEU A 127 -6.52 6.96 13.57
N ASN A 128 -7.01 6.57 14.75
CA ASN A 128 -6.52 5.39 15.45
C ASN A 128 -7.15 4.09 14.89
N PRO A 129 -6.36 3.02 14.62
CA PRO A 129 -6.85 1.71 14.18
C PRO A 129 -8.04 1.14 14.97
N LYS A 130 -8.08 1.36 16.30
CA LYS A 130 -9.15 0.86 17.16
C LYS A 130 -10.49 1.59 16.91
N ALA A 131 -10.44 2.80 16.40
CA ALA A 131 -11.60 3.64 16.10
C ALA A 131 -12.46 3.02 14.97
N PHE A 132 -11.83 2.38 13.98
CA PHE A 132 -12.54 1.79 12.82
C PHE A 132 -13.43 0.59 13.19
N GLY A 133 -13.03 -0.18 14.21
CA GLY A 133 -13.79 -1.34 14.68
C GLY A 133 -15.12 -0.99 15.35
N ILE A 134 -15.34 0.29 15.67
CA ILE A 134 -16.60 0.75 16.25
C ILE A 134 -17.64 0.86 15.15
N THR A 135 -18.74 0.11 15.26
CA THR A 135 -19.84 0.17 14.29
C THR A 135 -20.52 1.55 14.31
N PRO A 136 -20.96 2.10 13.17
CA PRO A 136 -21.53 3.46 13.12
C PRO A 136 -22.66 3.72 14.14
N LYS A 137 -23.54 2.73 14.36
CA LYS A 137 -24.64 2.80 15.34
C LYS A 137 -24.17 3.01 16.78
N ASN A 138 -22.96 2.55 17.09
CA ASN A 138 -22.37 2.58 18.43
C ASN A 138 -21.32 3.69 18.59
N ARG A 139 -21.10 4.54 17.59
CA ARG A 139 -20.16 5.66 17.70
C ARG A 139 -20.77 6.82 18.48
N LEU A 140 -19.94 7.40 19.35
CA LEU A 140 -20.10 8.73 19.89
C LEU A 140 -18.95 9.57 19.38
N HIS A 141 -19.24 10.83 19.05
CA HIS A 141 -18.33 11.73 18.35
C HIS A 141 -18.02 12.90 19.26
N PHE A 142 -16.74 13.26 19.34
CA PHE A 142 -16.26 14.35 20.17
C PHE A 142 -15.31 15.22 19.36
N LYS A 143 -15.38 16.53 19.59
CA LYS A 143 -14.49 17.51 18.93
C LYS A 143 -13.14 17.60 19.64
N THR A 144 -13.12 17.40 20.95
CA THR A 144 -11.90 17.48 21.77
C THR A 144 -11.83 16.34 22.78
N GLU A 145 -10.64 16.09 23.33
CA GLU A 145 -10.41 15.07 24.35
C GLU A 145 -11.19 15.37 25.64
N GLU A 146 -11.25 16.64 26.03
CA GLU A 146 -11.93 17.08 27.24
C GLU A 146 -13.44 16.84 27.18
N GLU A 147 -14.04 16.89 25.98
CA GLU A 147 -15.45 16.57 25.78
C GLU A 147 -15.72 15.09 26.02
N ALA A 148 -14.83 14.21 25.55
CA ALA A 148 -14.92 12.78 25.77
C ALA A 148 -14.73 12.43 27.26
N GLU A 149 -13.77 13.08 27.92
CA GLU A 149 -13.47 12.86 29.34
C GLU A 149 -14.59 13.32 30.27
N LYS A 150 -15.23 14.47 29.97
CA LYS A 150 -16.42 14.94 30.70
C LYS A 150 -17.58 13.95 30.62
N MET A 151 -17.67 13.19 29.53
CA MET A 151 -18.67 12.15 29.31
C MET A 151 -18.29 10.81 29.96
N GLY A 152 -17.17 10.75 30.68
CA GLY A 152 -16.71 9.58 31.44
C GLY A 152 -15.85 8.60 30.64
N TYR A 153 -15.42 8.96 29.43
CA TYR A 153 -14.49 8.15 28.64
C TYR A 153 -13.04 8.44 29.04
N LEU A 154 -12.19 7.43 28.94
CA LEU A 154 -10.77 7.54 29.28
C LEU A 154 -9.90 7.54 28.03
N ALA A 155 -8.77 8.24 28.10
CA ALA A 155 -7.72 8.12 27.11
C ALA A 155 -7.21 6.66 27.06
N PRO A 156 -6.95 6.11 25.86
CA PRO A 156 -6.38 4.79 25.72
C PRO A 156 -4.93 4.83 26.21
N LYS A 157 -4.53 3.81 27.00
CA LYS A 157 -3.14 3.62 27.41
C LYS A 157 -2.25 3.18 26.25
#